data_AF-A0A2M6YJ81-F1
#
_entry.id   AF-A0A2M6YJ81-F1
#
_cell.length_a   1.000
_cell.length_b   1.000
_cell.length_c   1.000
_cell.angle_alpha   90.00
_cell.angle_beta   90.00
_cell.angle_gamma   90.00
#
_symmetry.space_group_name_H-M   'P 1'
#
loop_
_entity.id
_entity.type
_entity.pdbx_description
1 polymer ?
#
loop_
_entity_poly.entity_id
_entity_poly.type
_entity_poly.pdbx_seq_one_letter_code
_entity_poly.pdbx_strand_id
1 'polypeptide(L)'
;MPSSETQVPAQERVFAERVTRLYASESTALLATFVNAFILVLVLWGETQSSRLLGWLGVLYLVSALRFVLSRRWSRDLTEPAACRRARTWFVSAVLVSGLVWGAAGVLLYPAQSLPHQVFIAFVLGGMVAGASVAYSSFLGAFHAFALPALIPLFTRLLLAG
;
A
#
# COMPACT_ATOMS: atom_id res chain seq x y z
N MET A 1 6.78 -2.97 -50.81
CA MET A 1 6.33 -1.92 -49.88
C MET A 1 6.20 -2.56 -48.50
N PRO A 2 7.14 -2.35 -47.57
CA PRO A 2 7.00 -2.90 -46.23
C PRO A 2 6.03 -2.03 -45.44
N SER A 3 5.09 -2.71 -44.81
CA SER A 3 4.09 -2.21 -43.88
C SER A 3 4.70 -1.26 -42.85
N SER A 4 4.11 -0.07 -42.76
CA SER A 4 4.26 0.87 -41.65
C SER A 4 3.80 0.20 -40.35
N GLU A 5 4.69 -0.58 -39.73
CA GLU A 5 4.59 -0.92 -38.32
C GLU A 5 4.65 0.41 -37.57
N THR A 6 3.51 0.83 -37.03
CA THR A 6 3.40 1.91 -36.07
C THR A 6 4.36 1.57 -34.92
N GLN A 7 5.58 2.10 -34.99
CA GLN A 7 6.57 1.96 -33.93
C GLN A 7 6.04 2.74 -32.74
N VAL A 8 5.27 2.04 -31.91
CA VAL A 8 4.88 2.50 -30.58
C VAL A 8 6.18 2.97 -29.91
N PRO A 9 6.35 4.26 -29.61
CA PRO A 9 7.60 4.82 -29.13
C PRO A 9 8.13 4.01 -27.95
N ALA A 10 9.45 3.81 -27.86
CA ALA A 10 10.07 2.97 -26.84
C ALA A 10 9.62 3.33 -25.40
N GLN A 11 9.26 4.60 -25.15
CA GLN A 11 8.68 5.06 -23.89
C GLN A 11 7.29 4.46 -23.59
N GLU A 12 6.42 4.31 -24.59
CA GLU A 12 5.09 3.69 -24.44
C GLU A 12 5.21 2.18 -24.17
N ARG A 13 6.16 1.49 -24.81
CA ARG A 13 6.44 0.07 -24.53
C ARG A 13 6.98 -0.14 -23.10
N VAL A 14 7.94 0.68 -22.67
CA VAL A 14 8.46 0.64 -21.30
C VAL A 14 7.39 1.00 -20.27
N PHE A 15 6.48 1.93 -20.59
CA PHE A 15 5.35 2.27 -19.73
C PHE A 15 4.35 1.12 -19.62
N ALA A 16 4.00 0.45 -20.72
CA ALA A 16 3.11 -0.70 -20.74
C ALA A 16 3.68 -1.89 -19.96
N GLU A 17 4.98 -2.18 -20.07
CA GLU A 17 5.64 -3.23 -19.28
C GLU A 17 5.67 -2.89 -17.78
N ARG A 18 5.93 -1.62 -17.42
CA ARG A 18 5.91 -1.16 -16.02
C ARG A 18 4.52 -1.29 -15.41
N VAL A 19 3.48 -0.93 -16.15
CA VAL A 19 2.08 -1.06 -15.73
C VAL A 19 1.71 -2.53 -15.54
N THR A 20 2.12 -3.41 -16.46
CA THR A 20 1.86 -4.85 -16.38
C THR A 20 2.55 -5.49 -15.17
N ARG A 21 3.83 -5.14 -14.92
CA ARG A 21 4.55 -5.58 -13.72
C ARG A 21 3.95 -5.03 -12.42
N LEU A 22 3.43 -3.81 -12.44
CA LEU A 22 2.76 -3.19 -11.30
C LEU A 22 1.45 -3.92 -10.96
N TYR A 23 0.62 -4.26 -11.95
CA TYR A 23 -0.60 -5.03 -11.73
C TYR A 23 -0.32 -6.49 -11.32
N ALA A 24 0.76 -7.09 -11.82
CA ALA A 24 1.20 -8.42 -11.40
C ALA A 24 1.70 -8.43 -9.94
N SER A 25 2.40 -7.38 -9.52
CA SER A 25 2.91 -7.26 -8.14
C SER A 25 1.84 -6.81 -7.14
N GLU A 26 0.78 -6.15 -7.59
CA GLU A 26 -0.31 -5.66 -6.72
C GLU A 26 -1.06 -6.81 -6.03
N SER A 27 -1.26 -7.95 -6.69
CA SER A 27 -1.89 -9.13 -6.07
C SER A 27 -1.03 -9.70 -4.94
N THR A 28 0.28 -9.78 -5.14
CA THR A 28 1.24 -10.22 -4.11
C THR A 28 1.30 -9.23 -2.94
N ALA A 29 1.30 -7.93 -3.23
CA ALA A 29 1.30 -6.88 -2.21
C ALA A 29 0.03 -6.89 -1.35
N LEU A 30 -1.14 -7.14 -1.97
CA LEU A 30 -2.41 -7.28 -1.26
C LEU A 30 -2.42 -8.55 -0.40
N LEU A 31 -1.94 -9.68 -0.92
CA LEU A 31 -1.83 -10.91 -0.13
C LEU A 31 -0.92 -10.71 1.09
N ALA A 32 0.26 -10.10 0.90
CA ALA A 32 1.16 -9.75 1.99
C ALA A 32 0.47 -8.82 3.01
N THR A 33 -0.31 -7.85 2.53
CA THR A 33 -1.10 -6.94 3.39
C THR A 33 -2.12 -7.69 4.23
N PHE A 34 -2.89 -8.61 3.64
CA PHE A 34 -3.88 -9.42 4.35
C PHE A 34 -3.24 -10.30 5.41
N VAL A 35 -2.14 -10.99 5.06
CA VAL A 35 -1.39 -11.87 5.95
C VAL A 35 -0.77 -11.07 7.10
N ASN A 36 -0.06 -9.98 6.81
CA ASN A 36 0.56 -9.15 7.84
C ASN A 36 -0.48 -8.54 8.78
N ALA A 37 -1.61 -8.05 8.26
CA ALA A 37 -2.67 -7.49 9.10
C ALA A 37 -3.30 -8.56 10.01
N PHE A 38 -3.49 -9.78 9.51
CA PHE A 38 -3.99 -10.89 10.31
C PHE A 38 -3.01 -11.28 11.42
N ILE A 39 -1.73 -11.46 11.09
CA ILE A 39 -0.68 -11.75 12.07
C ILE A 39 -0.59 -10.64 13.12
N LEU A 40 -0.65 -9.37 12.69
CA LEU A 40 -0.63 -8.23 13.60
C LEU A 40 -1.79 -8.29 14.60
N VAL A 41 -3.00 -8.58 14.13
CA VAL A 41 -4.16 -8.73 15.03
C VAL A 41 -4.00 -9.89 16.01
N LEU A 42 -3.44 -11.02 15.57
CA LEU A 42 -3.17 -12.16 16.45
C LEU A 42 -2.14 -11.83 17.53
N VAL A 43 -1.05 -11.16 17.15
CA VAL A 43 0.03 -10.78 18.07
C VAL A 43 -0.44 -9.75 19.08
N LEU A 44 -1.27 -8.78 18.68
CA LEU A 44 -1.84 -7.78 19.57
C LEU A 44 -3.10 -8.22 20.31
N TRP A 45 -3.53 -9.46 20.10
CA TRP A 45 -4.75 -9.99 20.71
C TRP A 45 -4.58 -10.09 22.23
N GLY A 46 -5.41 -9.36 22.97
CA GLY A 46 -5.33 -9.29 24.44
C GLY A 46 -4.53 -8.11 24.99
N GLU A 47 -3.66 -7.49 24.18
CA GLU A 47 -2.92 -6.27 24.56
C GLU A 47 -3.72 -4.99 24.30
N THR A 48 -4.63 -5.04 23.32
CA THR A 48 -5.53 -3.94 22.97
C THR A 48 -6.97 -4.40 22.86
N GLN A 49 -7.89 -3.45 22.99
CA GLN A 49 -9.33 -3.71 22.91
C GLN A 49 -9.68 -4.36 21.57
N SER A 50 -10.30 -5.55 21.60
CA SER A 50 -10.60 -6.35 20.40
C SER A 50 -11.45 -5.59 19.38
N SER A 51 -12.31 -4.66 19.81
CA SER A 51 -13.09 -3.80 18.91
C SER A 51 -12.22 -2.89 18.04
N ARG A 52 -11.10 -2.37 18.58
CA ARG A 52 -10.15 -1.54 17.81
C ARG A 52 -9.40 -2.39 16.80
N LEU A 53 -8.96 -3.59 17.19
CA LEU A 53 -8.28 -4.54 16.30
C LEU A 53 -9.18 -4.95 15.13
N LEU A 54 -10.40 -5.39 15.42
CA LEU A 54 -11.35 -5.84 14.39
C LEU A 54 -11.85 -4.69 13.52
N GLY A 55 -12.08 -3.50 14.11
CA GLY A 55 -12.45 -2.30 13.36
C GLY A 55 -11.35 -1.88 12.38
N TRP A 56 -10.10 -1.84 12.84
CA TRP A 56 -8.95 -1.55 11.98
C TRP A 56 -8.77 -2.60 10.88
N LEU A 57 -8.87 -3.89 11.22
CA LEU A 57 -8.77 -5.00 10.26
C LEU A 57 -9.86 -4.89 9.18
N GLY A 58 -11.09 -4.62 9.58
CA GLY A 58 -12.22 -4.44 8.67
C GLY A 58 -12.02 -3.26 7.72
N VAL A 59 -11.56 -2.12 8.22
CA VAL A 59 -11.23 -0.94 7.38
C VAL A 59 -10.10 -1.27 6.40
N LEU A 60 -9.03 -1.93 6.87
CA LEU A 60 -7.91 -2.33 6.03
C LEU A 60 -8.34 -3.29 4.92
N TYR A 61 -9.18 -4.27 5.25
CA TYR A 61 -9.68 -5.24 4.28
C TYR A 61 -10.61 -4.58 3.26
N LEU A 62 -11.49 -3.68 3.71
CA LEU A 62 -12.38 -2.91 2.84
C LEU A 62 -11.59 -2.05 1.85
N VAL A 63 -10.61 -1.28 2.34
CA VAL A 63 -9.75 -0.44 1.49
C VAL A 63 -8.95 -1.30 0.50
N SER A 64 -8.42 -2.44 0.94
CA SER A 64 -7.64 -3.35 0.10
C SER A 64 -8.50 -4.00 -0.99
N ALA A 65 -9.71 -4.43 -0.66
CA ALA A 65 -10.67 -4.99 -1.60
C ALA A 65 -11.15 -3.94 -2.62
N LEU A 66 -11.49 -2.73 -2.16
CA LEU A 66 -11.87 -1.63 -3.03
C LEU A 66 -10.73 -1.32 -4.01
N ARG A 67 -9.51 -1.18 -3.50
CA ARG A 67 -8.33 -0.95 -4.34
C ARG A 67 -8.15 -2.04 -5.39
N PHE A 68 -8.31 -3.31 -5.05
CA PHE A 68 -8.21 -4.42 -5.99
C PHE A 68 -9.26 -4.38 -7.11
N VAL A 69 -10.53 -4.14 -6.75
CA VAL A 69 -11.63 -4.05 -7.71
C VAL A 69 -11.41 -2.87 -8.66
N LEU A 70 -11.00 -1.73 -8.12
CA LEU A 70 -10.76 -0.52 -8.91
C LEU A 70 -9.53 -0.68 -9.79
N SER A 71 -8.43 -1.20 -9.25
CA SER A 71 -7.23 -1.58 -10.01
C SER A 71 -7.60 -2.42 -11.25
N ARG A 72 -8.34 -3.51 -11.08
CA ARG A 72 -8.81 -4.37 -12.19
C ARG A 72 -9.73 -3.67 -13.19
N ARG A 73 -10.60 -2.77 -12.72
CA ARG A 73 -11.50 -2.02 -13.59
C ARG A 73 -10.73 -1.04 -14.45
N TRP A 74 -9.82 -0.27 -13.85
CA TRP A 74 -9.02 0.71 -14.58
C TRP A 74 -8.00 0.07 -15.51
N SER A 75 -7.47 -1.13 -15.23
CA SER A 75 -6.59 -1.84 -16.19
C SER A 75 -7.26 -2.10 -17.54
N ARG A 76 -8.60 -2.22 -17.57
CA ARG A 76 -9.36 -2.53 -18.78
C ARG A 76 -9.65 -1.32 -19.66
N ASP A 77 -9.62 -0.10 -19.11
CA ASP A 77 -10.04 1.14 -19.77
C ASP A 77 -8.86 2.06 -20.17
N LEU A 78 -7.63 1.53 -20.30
CA LEU A 78 -6.40 2.32 -20.55
C LEU A 78 -6.21 2.78 -22.02
N THR A 79 -7.26 2.87 -22.81
CA THR A 79 -7.16 3.18 -24.25
C THR A 79 -6.93 4.67 -24.54
N GLU A 80 -7.24 5.56 -23.59
CA GLU A 80 -7.11 7.01 -23.76
C GLU A 80 -6.07 7.67 -22.80
N PRO A 81 -5.28 8.66 -23.27
CA PRO A 81 -4.31 9.38 -22.43
C PRO A 81 -4.93 10.09 -21.21
N ALA A 82 -6.17 10.58 -21.35
CA ALA A 82 -6.91 11.22 -20.25
C ALA A 82 -7.32 10.20 -19.17
N ALA A 83 -7.75 9.01 -19.57
CA ALA A 83 -8.04 7.90 -18.66
C ALA A 83 -6.78 7.45 -17.90
N CYS A 84 -5.63 7.46 -18.58
CA CYS A 84 -4.33 7.11 -17.98
C CYS A 84 -3.92 8.08 -16.84
N ARG A 85 -4.09 9.40 -17.04
CA ARG A 85 -3.85 10.39 -15.97
C ARG A 85 -4.79 10.19 -14.78
N ARG A 86 -6.06 9.93 -15.04
CA ARG A 86 -7.08 9.72 -13.98
C ARG A 86 -6.78 8.46 -13.17
N ALA A 87 -6.42 7.37 -13.84
CA ALA A 87 -6.00 6.11 -13.21
C ALA A 87 -4.77 6.32 -12.31
N ARG A 88 -3.78 7.09 -12.77
CA ARG A 88 -2.60 7.44 -11.97
C ARG A 88 -2.96 8.21 -10.71
N THR A 89 -3.76 9.28 -10.80
CA THR A 89 -4.18 10.05 -9.62
C THR A 89 -4.93 9.17 -8.63
N TRP A 90 -5.86 8.35 -9.12
CA TRP A 90 -6.64 7.45 -8.29
C TRP A 90 -5.75 6.42 -7.57
N PHE A 91 -4.80 5.82 -8.29
CA PHE A 91 -3.83 4.90 -7.72
C PHE A 91 -3.03 5.54 -6.58
N VAL A 92 -2.54 6.77 -6.76
CA VAL A 92 -1.81 7.49 -5.71
C VAL A 92 -2.70 7.76 -4.49
N SER A 93 -3.95 8.18 -4.71
CA SER A 93 -4.91 8.37 -3.62
C SER A 93 -5.18 7.07 -2.86
N ALA A 94 -5.34 5.94 -3.55
CA ALA A 94 -5.55 4.64 -2.91
C ALA A 94 -4.32 4.20 -2.09
N VAL A 95 -3.12 4.41 -2.64
CA VAL A 95 -1.86 4.15 -1.95
C VAL A 95 -1.70 5.02 -0.70
N LEU A 96 -2.08 6.29 -0.77
CA LEU A 96 -2.11 7.21 0.37
C LEU A 96 -3.06 6.72 1.47
N VAL A 97 -4.29 6.35 1.11
CA VAL A 97 -5.26 5.80 2.07
C VAL A 97 -4.72 4.53 2.71
N SER A 98 -4.10 3.63 1.95
CA SER A 98 -3.43 2.44 2.52
C SER A 98 -2.36 2.82 3.54
N GLY A 99 -1.51 3.81 3.22
CA GLY A 99 -0.50 4.30 4.15
C GLY A 99 -1.09 4.89 5.43
N LEU A 100 -2.18 5.66 5.32
CA LEU A 100 -2.91 6.21 6.48
C LEU A 100 -3.51 5.12 7.37
N VAL A 101 -4.12 4.09 6.78
CA VAL A 101 -4.68 2.96 7.55
C VAL A 101 -3.58 2.21 8.30
N TRP A 102 -2.44 1.95 7.66
CA TRP A 102 -1.28 1.34 8.32
C TRP A 102 -0.68 2.24 9.40
N GLY A 103 -0.57 3.54 9.16
CA GLY A 103 -0.11 4.51 10.15
C GLY A 103 -1.06 4.61 11.36
N ALA A 104 -2.36 4.52 11.13
CA ALA A 104 -3.36 4.48 12.20
C ALA A 104 -3.19 3.26 13.11
N ALA A 105 -2.64 2.14 12.61
CA ALA A 105 -2.29 0.99 13.45
C ALA A 105 -1.28 1.38 14.55
N GLY A 106 -0.26 2.16 14.19
CA GLY A 106 0.76 2.65 15.13
C GLY A 106 0.21 3.61 16.21
N VAL A 107 -0.99 4.15 16.03
CA VAL A 107 -1.66 5.03 17.00
C VAL A 107 -2.75 4.30 17.77
N LEU A 108 -3.71 3.70 17.06
CA LEU A 108 -4.92 3.09 17.60
C LEU A 108 -4.67 1.74 18.29
N LEU A 109 -3.72 0.96 17.74
CA LEU A 109 -3.39 -0.39 18.22
C LEU A 109 -2.14 -0.41 19.10
N TYR A 110 -1.59 0.75 19.45
CA TYR A 110 -0.32 0.80 20.18
C TYR A 110 -0.46 0.27 21.62
N PRO A 111 0.32 -0.75 21.99
CA PRO A 111 0.36 -1.27 23.34
C PRO A 111 1.39 -0.49 24.15
N ALA A 112 0.90 0.53 24.89
CA ALA A 112 1.76 1.45 25.65
C ALA A 112 2.63 0.74 26.70
N GLN A 113 2.22 -0.44 27.16
CA GLN A 113 2.84 -1.15 28.28
C GLN A 113 3.79 -2.28 27.83
N SER A 114 3.88 -2.57 26.53
CA SER A 114 4.60 -3.74 26.03
C SER A 114 5.57 -3.39 24.89
N LEU A 115 6.85 -3.23 25.25
CA LEU A 115 7.94 -2.97 24.30
C LEU A 115 8.04 -4.03 23.18
N PRO A 116 7.92 -5.35 23.44
CA PRO A 116 7.98 -6.36 22.38
C PRO A 116 6.94 -6.12 21.28
N HIS A 117 5.71 -5.76 21.64
CA HIS A 117 4.65 -5.50 20.67
C HIS A 117 4.86 -4.18 19.91
N GLN A 118 5.47 -3.16 20.53
CA GLN A 118 5.85 -1.92 19.85
C GLN A 118 6.92 -2.19 18.78
N VAL A 119 7.94 -2.98 19.12
CA VAL A 119 8.99 -3.41 18.19
C VAL A 119 8.39 -4.25 17.06
N PHE A 120 7.41 -5.11 17.35
CA PHE A 120 6.71 -5.89 16.34
C PHE A 120 5.96 -5.01 15.32
N ILE A 121 5.20 -3.99 15.79
CA ILE A 121 4.55 -3.01 14.91
C ILE A 121 5.58 -2.31 14.03
N ALA A 122 6.70 -1.86 14.61
CA ALA A 122 7.78 -1.19 13.87
C ALA A 122 8.39 -2.11 12.80
N PHE A 123 8.62 -3.38 13.13
CA PHE A 123 9.16 -4.37 12.20
C PHE A 123 8.21 -4.62 11.03
N VAL A 124 6.90 -4.79 11.29
CA VAL A 124 5.89 -4.98 10.26
C VAL A 124 5.80 -3.74 9.36
N LEU A 125 5.74 -2.53 9.93
CA LEU A 125 5.69 -1.29 9.15
C LEU A 125 6.97 -1.07 8.32
N GLY A 126 8.14 -1.35 8.90
CA GLY A 126 9.43 -1.30 8.20
C GLY A 126 9.47 -2.27 7.02
N GLY A 127 9.05 -3.52 7.22
CA GLY A 127 8.95 -4.52 6.16
C GLY A 127 7.98 -4.12 5.04
N MET A 128 6.83 -3.54 5.40
CA MET A 128 5.85 -3.04 4.43
C MET A 128 6.41 -1.88 3.60
N VAL A 129 7.14 -0.93 4.21
CA VAL A 129 7.79 0.17 3.49
C VAL A 129 8.91 -0.34 2.58
N ALA A 130 9.71 -1.31 3.04
CA ALA A 130 10.72 -1.95 2.21
C ALA A 130 10.09 -2.68 1.01
N GLY A 131 8.98 -3.40 1.20
CA GLY A 131 8.23 -4.00 0.09
C GLY A 131 7.66 -2.95 -0.88
N ALA A 132 7.15 -1.84 -0.34
CA ALA A 132 6.62 -0.73 -1.12
C ALA A 132 7.70 -0.02 -1.96
N SER A 133 8.94 0.07 -1.51
CA SER A 133 10.03 0.68 -2.27
C SER A 133 10.35 -0.12 -3.54
N VAL A 134 10.30 -1.45 -3.45
CA VAL A 134 10.46 -2.35 -4.61
C VAL A 134 9.25 -2.23 -5.54
N ALA A 135 8.03 -2.31 -4.98
CA ALA A 135 6.78 -2.28 -5.74
C ALA A 135 6.54 -0.95 -6.47
N TYR A 136 6.95 0.18 -5.87
CA TYR A 136 6.76 1.53 -6.42
C TYR A 136 8.07 2.16 -6.91
N SER A 137 9.13 1.37 -7.14
CA SER A 137 10.44 1.81 -7.63
C SER A 137 10.36 2.65 -8.91
N SER A 138 9.39 2.34 -9.78
CA SER A 138 9.14 3.08 -11.03
C SER A 138 8.34 4.37 -10.84
N PHE A 139 7.74 4.58 -9.66
CA PHE A 139 6.89 5.72 -9.37
C PHE A 139 7.05 6.21 -7.92
N LEU A 140 8.11 6.99 -7.70
CA LEU A 140 8.52 7.53 -6.40
C LEU A 140 7.41 8.30 -5.68
N GLY A 141 6.48 8.91 -6.42
CA GLY A 141 5.32 9.59 -5.85
C GLY A 141 4.40 8.66 -5.06
N ALA A 142 4.12 7.45 -5.56
CA ALA A 142 3.31 6.47 -4.83
C ALA A 142 4.07 5.90 -3.63
N PHE A 143 5.39 5.70 -3.75
CA PHE A 143 6.20 5.29 -2.61
C PHE A 143 6.07 6.27 -1.44
N HIS A 144 6.28 7.57 -1.67
CA HIS A 144 6.14 8.59 -0.62
C HIS A 144 4.70 8.67 -0.09
N ALA A 145 3.70 8.56 -0.98
CA ALA A 145 2.30 8.56 -0.58
C ALA A 145 1.96 7.40 0.38
N PHE A 146 2.65 6.26 0.29
CA PHE A 146 2.50 5.17 1.25
C PHE A 146 3.37 5.37 2.50
N ALA A 147 4.67 5.56 2.30
CA ALA A 147 5.68 5.45 3.35
C ALA A 147 5.55 6.55 4.39
N LEU A 148 5.28 7.79 3.97
CA LEU A 148 5.16 8.92 4.88
C LEU A 148 3.99 8.73 5.86
N PRO A 149 2.73 8.56 5.42
CA PRO A 149 1.63 8.37 6.36
C PRO A 149 1.71 7.06 7.15
N ALA A 150 2.38 6.02 6.63
CA ALA A 150 2.59 4.78 7.39
C ALA A 150 3.60 4.95 8.53
N LEU A 151 4.66 5.72 8.33
CA LEU A 151 5.78 5.82 9.28
C LEU A 151 5.71 7.03 10.22
N ILE A 152 5.16 8.17 9.77
CA ILE A 152 5.08 9.41 10.57
C ILE A 152 4.44 9.17 11.95
N PRO A 153 3.30 8.45 12.07
CA PRO A 153 2.66 8.27 13.37
C PRO A 153 3.49 7.42 14.34
N LEU A 154 4.24 6.43 13.82
CA LEU A 154 5.13 5.61 14.62
C LEU A 154 6.35 6.42 15.08
N PHE A 155 7.01 7.13 14.17
CA PHE A 155 8.19 7.93 14.51
C PHE A 155 7.88 9.05 15.50
N THR A 156 6.78 9.77 15.29
CA THR A 156 6.34 10.81 16.23
C THR A 156 6.12 10.24 17.62
N ARG A 157 5.53 9.04 17.75
CA ARG A 157 5.38 8.39 19.05
C ARG A 157 6.69 7.94 19.67
N LEU A 158 7.57 7.30 18.90
CA LEU A 158 8.88 6.86 19.42
C LEU A 158 9.71 8.05 19.91
N LEU A 159 9.65 9.19 19.23
CA LEU A 159 10.32 10.42 19.66
C LEU A 159 9.71 11.05 20.90
N LEU A 160 8.40 10.89 21.13
CA LEU A 160 7.71 11.41 22.32
C LEU A 160 7.77 10.46 23.53
N ALA A 161 8.05 9.17 23.29
CA ALA A 161 8.12 8.14 24.32
C ALA A 161 9.56 7.83 24.79
N GLY A 162 10.58 8.29 24.04
CA GLY A 162 11.99 8.29 24.46
C GLY A 162 12.34 9.57 25.23
#